data_AF-A0A661JA42-F1
#
_entry.id   AF-A0A661JA42-F1
#
_cell.length_a   1.000
_cell.length_b   1.000
_cell.length_c   1.000
_cell.angle_alpha   90.00
_cell.angle_beta   90.00
_cell.angle_gamma   90.00
#
_symmetry.space_group_name_H-M   'P 1'
#
loop_
_entity.id
_entity.type
_entity.pdbx_description
1 polymer ?
#
loop_
_entity_poly.entity_id
_entity_poly.type
_entity_poly.pdbx_seq_one_letter_code
_entity_poly.pdbx_strand_id
1 'polypeptide(L)' 'TAVAVAALTIYDMCKAVDRGMVISDIHLLEKSGGKSGRFSWKENQ' A
#
# COMPACT_ATOMS: atom_id res chain seq x y z
N THR A 1 6.20 -4.29 -1.52
CA THR A 1 5.76 -5.34 -2.47
C THR A 1 4.55 -6.11 -2.00
N ALA A 2 4.57 -6.76 -0.82
CA ALA A 2 3.45 -7.58 -0.33
C ALA A 2 2.08 -6.87 -0.37
N VAL A 3 2.02 -5.60 0.09
CA VAL A 3 0.79 -4.79 0.06
C VAL A 3 0.20 -4.65 -1.34
N ALA A 4 1.04 -4.37 -2.35
CA ALA A 4 0.58 -4.22 -3.72
C ALA A 4 0.02 -5.54 -4.28
N VAL A 5 0.64 -6.67 -3.97
CA VAL A 5 0.16 -7.99 -4.39
C VAL A 5 -1.19 -8.30 -3.76
N ALA A 6 -1.34 -8.07 -2.44
CA ALA A 6 -2.60 -8.27 -1.75
C ALA A 6 -3.73 -7.40 -2.33
N ALA A 7 -3.44 -6.13 -2.61
CA ALA A 7 -4.41 -5.22 -3.23
C ALA A 7 -4.81 -5.68 -4.65
N LEU A 8 -3.85 -6.18 -5.44
CA LEU A 8 -4.12 -6.76 -6.75
C LEU A 8 -4.96 -8.04 -6.67
N THR A 9 -4.77 -8.87 -5.64
CA THR A 9 -5.63 -10.04 -5.39
C THR A 9 -7.09 -9.62 -5.16
N ILE A 10 -7.31 -8.56 -4.37
CA ILE A 10 -8.66 -8.03 -4.15
C ILE A 10 -9.25 -7.49 -5.46
N TYR A 11 -8.47 -6.75 -6.24
CA TYR A 11 -8.90 -6.28 -7.56
C TYR A 11 -9.32 -7.46 -8.44
N ASP A 12 -8.53 -8.55 -8.47
CA ASP A 12 -8.82 -9.72 -9.29
C ASP A 12 -10.16 -10.39 -8.92
N MET A 13 -10.50 -10.42 -7.64
CA MET A 13 -11.77 -10.97 -7.14
C MET A 13 -12.97 -10.07 -7.45
N CYS A 14 -12.79 -8.75 -7.47
CA CYS A 14 -13.87 -7.78 -7.57
C CYS A 14 -14.04 -7.15 -8.97
N LYS A 15 -13.08 -7.34 -9.89
CA LYS A 15 -13.08 -6.71 -11.23
C LYS A 15 -14.33 -7.00 -12.09
N ALA A 16 -15.04 -8.08 -11.80
CA ALA A 16 -16.29 -8.41 -12.48
C ALA A 16 -17.44 -7.47 -12.10
N VAL A 17 -17.41 -6.94 -10.87
CA VAL A 17 -18.42 -6.02 -10.33
C VAL A 17 -18.10 -4.59 -10.73
N ASP A 18 -16.86 -4.17 -10.53
CA ASP A 18 -16.39 -2.84 -10.91
C ASP A 18 -14.96 -2.90 -11.46
N ARG A 19 -14.79 -2.44 -12.71
CA ARG A 19 -13.49 -2.38 -13.38
C ARG A 19 -12.76 -1.06 -13.09
N GLY A 20 -13.48 -0.04 -12.61
CA GLY A 20 -12.98 1.29 -12.30
C GLY A 20 -12.29 1.41 -10.95
N MET A 21 -12.16 0.31 -10.20
CA MET A 21 -11.47 0.30 -8.90
C MET A 21 -10.05 0.85 -9.02
N VAL A 22 -9.69 1.79 -8.15
CA VAL A 22 -8.35 2.38 -8.06
C VAL A 22 -7.69 1.96 -6.76
N ILE A 23 -6.47 1.44 -6.85
CA ILE A 23 -5.61 1.19 -5.70
C ILE A 23 -4.77 2.46 -5.48
N SER A 24 -5.00 3.17 -4.37
CA SER A 24 -4.31 4.40 -4.00
C SER A 24 -3.50 4.25 -2.70
N ASP A 25 -2.74 5.29 -2.35
CA ASP A 25 -2.13 5.48 -1.02
C ASP A 25 -1.21 4.36 -0.52
N ILE A 26 -0.56 3.65 -1.46
CA ILE A 26 0.49 2.69 -1.11
C ILE A 26 1.78 3.45 -0.77
N HIS A 27 2.13 3.47 0.50
CA HIS A 27 3.41 3.98 0.97
C HIS A 27 3.99 3.15 2.13
N LEU A 28 5.21 3.48 2.52
CA LEU A 28 5.83 2.91 3.72
C LEU A 28 5.36 3.72 4.94
N LEU A 29 4.77 3.06 5.94
CA LEU A 29 4.36 3.73 7.18
C LEU A 29 5.53 3.88 8.15
N GLU A 30 6.31 2.82 8.32
CA GLU A 30 7.44 2.82 9.23
C GLU A 30 8.54 1.90 8.69
N LYS A 31 9.79 2.29 8.95
CA LYS A 31 10.94 1.40 8.85
C LYS A 31 11.86 1.69 10.01
N SER A 32 12.37 0.65 10.64
CA SER A 32 13.45 0.75 11.61
C SER A 32 14.69 0.00 11.14
N GLY A 33 15.87 0.56 11.41
CA GLY A 33 17.15 -0.11 11.20
C GLY A 33 17.84 0.20 9.86
N GLY A 34 19.12 -0.18 9.79
CA GLY A 34 20.03 0.16 8.69
C GLY A 34 20.66 1.55 8.83
N LYS A 35 21.56 1.90 7.90
CA LYS A 35 22.30 3.18 7.90
C LYS A 35 21.38 4.41 7.95
N SER A 36 20.17 4.30 7.41
CA SER A 36 19.17 5.38 7.35
C SER A 36 18.38 5.58 8.65
N GLY A 37 18.52 4.71 9.66
CA GLY A 37 17.82 4.85 10.93
C GLY A 37 16.31 4.58 10.85
N ARG A 38 15.54 5.24 11.72
CA ARG A 38 14.07 5.09 11.82
C ARG A 38 13.38 6.10 10.91
N PHE A 39 12.47 5.60 10.07
CA PHE A 39 11.55 6.37 9.25
C PHE A 39 10.13 6.12 9.76
N SER A 40 9.35 7.19 9.90
CA SER A 40 7.92 7.13 10.21
C SER A 40 7.22 8.16 9.33
N TRP A 41 6.26 7.69 8.54
CA TRP A 41 5.39 8.54 7.75
C TRP A 41 4.48 9.32 8.70
N LYS A 42 4.45 10.65 8.55
CA LYS A 42 3.58 11.53 9.32
C LYS A 42 2.46 11.99 8.42
N GLU A 43 1.25 11.57 8.74
CA GLU A 43 0.04 12.16 8.16
C GLU A 43 -0.09 13.58 8.74
N ASN A 44 -0.19 14.60 7.88
CA ASN A 44 -0.64 15.91 8.34
C ASN A 44 -2.11 15.73 8.75
N GLN A 45 -2.37 15.77 10.06
CA GLN A 45 -3.72 15.85 10.64
C GLN A 45 -4.46 17.09 10.15
#